data_AF-G0EGS2-F1
#
_entry.id   AF-G0EGS2-F1
#
_cell.length_a   1.000
_cell.length_b   1.000
_cell.length_c   1.000
_cell.angle_alpha   90.00
_cell.angle_beta   90.00
_cell.angle_gamma   90.00
#
_symmetry.space_group_name_H-M   'P 1'
#
loop_
_entity.id
_entity.type
_entity.pdbx_description
1 polymer ?
#
loop_
_entity_poly.entity_id
_entity_poly.type
_entity_poly.pdbx_seq_one_letter_code
_entity_poly.pdbx_strand_id
1 'polypeptide(L)'
;MSPGLVLPRKPLLYPNECVSRILAAIPPGHYHLRLVLEFKDGTRVVLHEATVAAIVRAYVSIVTHPSRRGVMLVSRRLTRAQRKIGYAEWQLIEGDASEDEAISEVVRVLSDAEVPRGCLGENEARER
;
A
#
# COMPACT_ATOMS: atom_id res chain seq x y z
N MET A 1 -19.85 -20.06 -13.87
CA MET A 1 -19.69 -18.59 -13.94
C MET A 1 -18.23 -18.32 -14.22
N SER A 2 -17.88 -17.97 -15.45
CA SER A 2 -16.50 -17.64 -15.82
C SER A 2 -16.11 -16.33 -15.12
N PRO A 3 -15.00 -16.27 -14.37
CA PRO A 3 -14.53 -15.02 -13.79
C PRO A 3 -14.24 -14.06 -14.94
N GLY A 4 -14.94 -12.93 -14.97
CA GLY A 4 -14.71 -11.89 -15.97
C GLY A 4 -13.23 -11.52 -15.98
N LEU A 5 -12.65 -11.43 -17.17
CA LEU A 5 -11.27 -11.02 -17.39
C LEU A 5 -11.06 -9.63 -16.78
N VAL A 6 -10.49 -9.57 -15.58
CA VAL A 6 -10.07 -8.31 -14.96
C VAL A 6 -8.79 -7.90 -15.70
N LEU A 7 -8.92 -6.99 -16.65
CA LEU A 7 -7.76 -6.36 -17.27
C LEU A 7 -6.90 -5.73 -16.15
N PRO A 8 -5.57 -5.91 -16.16
CA PRO A 8 -4.71 -5.26 -15.19
C PRO A 8 -4.87 -3.76 -15.38
N ARG A 9 -5.41 -3.08 -14.35
CA ARG A 9 -5.42 -1.62 -14.33
C ARG A 9 -3.98 -1.17 -14.08
N LYS A 10 -3.53 -0.17 -14.84
CA LYS A 10 -2.27 0.51 -14.56
C LYS A 10 -2.21 0.98 -13.11
N PRO A 11 -1.03 0.97 -12.47
CA PRO A 11 -0.89 1.51 -11.12
C PRO A 11 -1.31 2.98 -11.06
N LEU A 12 -1.90 3.38 -9.94
CA LEU A 12 -2.19 4.80 -9.68
C LEU A 12 -1.12 5.36 -8.74
N LEU A 13 -0.50 6.47 -9.16
CA LEU A 13 0.39 7.27 -8.33
C LEU A 13 -0.41 8.43 -7.73
N TYR A 14 -0.48 8.49 -6.40
CA TYR A 14 -1.07 9.62 -5.68
C TYR A 14 0.04 10.45 -5.04
N PRO A 15 0.48 11.56 -5.68
CA PRO A 15 1.27 12.59 -5.02
C PRO A 15 0.62 13.07 -3.72
N ASN A 16 1.40 13.65 -2.81
CA ASN A 16 0.87 14.08 -1.52
C ASN A 16 -0.23 15.14 -1.66
N GLU A 17 -0.13 16.02 -2.67
CA GLU A 17 -1.16 17.00 -3.00
C GLU A 17 -2.49 16.39 -3.49
N CYS A 18 -2.52 15.11 -3.89
CA CYS A 18 -3.77 14.39 -4.15
C CYS A 18 -4.53 14.01 -2.88
N VAL A 19 -3.82 13.86 -1.76
CA VAL A 19 -4.41 13.29 -0.55
C VAL A 19 -5.28 14.36 0.09
N SER A 20 -6.58 14.12 0.09
CA SER A 20 -7.55 15.02 0.71
C SER A 20 -7.53 14.86 2.23
N ARG A 21 -7.52 13.61 2.72
CA ARG A 21 -7.58 13.32 4.15
C ARG A 21 -7.09 11.90 4.48
N ILE A 22 -6.58 11.74 5.70
CA ILE A 22 -6.34 10.45 6.33
C ILE A 22 -7.20 10.37 7.60
N LEU A 23 -7.95 9.28 7.78
CA LEU A 23 -8.73 8.98 8.98
C LEU A 23 -8.19 7.71 9.62
N ALA A 24 -7.98 7.71 10.93
CA ALA A 24 -7.56 6.53 11.68
C ALA A 24 -8.42 6.41 12.93
N ALA A 25 -9.15 5.29 13.07
CA ALA A 25 -9.99 5.06 14.25
C ALA A 25 -10.23 3.57 14.47
N ILE A 26 -10.66 3.20 15.68
CA ILE A 26 -11.25 1.90 15.99
C ILE A 26 -12.77 2.11 16.02
N PRO A 27 -13.53 1.63 15.01
CA PRO A 27 -14.98 1.80 15.01
C PRO A 27 -15.66 1.04 16.15
N PRO A 28 -16.88 1.41 16.56
CA PRO A 28 -17.65 0.64 17.53
C PRO A 28 -17.74 -0.85 17.14
N GLY A 29 -17.60 -1.75 18.11
CA GLY A 29 -17.63 -3.20 17.90
C GLY A 29 -16.38 -3.79 17.24
N HIS A 30 -15.34 -2.99 16.96
CA HIS A 30 -14.07 -3.47 16.42
C HIS A 30 -12.98 -3.45 17.48
N TYR A 31 -12.05 -4.39 17.38
CA TYR A 31 -10.86 -4.43 18.23
C TYR A 31 -9.63 -3.77 17.58
N HIS A 32 -9.71 -3.49 16.28
CA HIS A 32 -8.55 -3.10 15.47
C HIS A 32 -8.81 -1.83 14.70
N LEU A 33 -7.73 -1.08 14.47
CA LEU A 33 -7.73 0.15 13.70
C LEU A 33 -8.21 -0.07 12.26
N ARG A 34 -8.89 0.94 11.73
CA ARG A 34 -9.14 1.14 10.30
C ARG A 34 -8.52 2.47 9.89
N LEU A 35 -7.68 2.42 8.85
CA LEU A 35 -7.11 3.60 8.22
C LEU A 35 -7.85 3.85 6.93
N VAL A 36 -8.38 5.05 6.74
CA VAL A 36 -9.02 5.49 5.50
C VAL A 36 -8.15 6.56 4.85
N LEU A 37 -7.80 6.34 3.59
CA LEU A 37 -7.16 7.32 2.71
C LEU A 37 -8.23 7.86 1.77
N GLU A 38 -8.42 9.18 1.74
CA GLU A 38 -9.31 9.86 0.81
C GLU A 38 -8.50 10.76 -0.11
N PHE A 39 -8.76 10.66 -1.42
CA PHE A 39 -8.06 11.40 -2.47
C PHE A 39 -9.00 12.41 -3.16
N LYS A 40 -8.43 13.41 -3.82
CA LYS A 40 -9.17 14.51 -4.49
C LYS A 40 -10.02 14.06 -5.67
N ASP A 41 -9.67 12.95 -6.31
CA ASP A 41 -10.43 12.33 -7.39
C ASP A 41 -11.67 11.53 -6.89
N GLY A 42 -11.90 11.51 -5.58
CA GLY A 42 -12.99 10.76 -4.94
C GLY A 42 -12.63 9.32 -4.57
N THR A 43 -11.44 8.84 -4.90
CA THR A 43 -10.98 7.51 -4.51
C THR A 43 -10.87 7.42 -2.98
N ARG A 44 -11.32 6.29 -2.42
CA ARG A 44 -11.21 5.97 -0.99
C ARG A 44 -10.65 4.58 -0.79
N VAL A 45 -9.62 4.46 0.04
CA VAL A 45 -8.97 3.18 0.38
C VAL A 45 -9.08 2.95 1.88
N VAL A 46 -9.61 1.80 2.28
CA VAL A 46 -9.70 1.38 3.69
C VAL A 46 -8.71 0.25 3.94
N LEU A 47 -7.82 0.42 4.90
CA LEU A 47 -6.81 -0.55 5.29
C LEU A 47 -7.09 -1.13 6.67
N HIS A 48 -6.86 -2.43 6.81
CA HIS A 48 -6.82 -3.10 8.12
C HIS A 48 -5.53 -2.76 8.87
N GLU A 49 -5.60 -2.75 10.20
CA GLU A 49 -4.44 -2.53 11.08
C GLU A 49 -3.23 -3.38 10.70
N ALA A 50 -3.42 -4.67 10.37
CA ALA A 50 -2.31 -5.55 9.98
C ALA A 50 -1.57 -5.07 8.72
N THR A 51 -2.29 -4.49 7.75
CA THR A 51 -1.71 -3.91 6.54
C THR A 51 -0.97 -2.62 6.86
N VAL A 52 -1.55 -1.75 7.69
CA VAL A 52 -0.90 -0.51 8.15
C VAL A 52 0.39 -0.83 8.91
N ALA A 53 0.35 -1.81 9.82
CA ALA A 53 1.53 -2.27 10.55
C ALA A 53 2.62 -2.80 9.61
N ALA A 54 2.25 -3.46 8.51
CA ALA A 54 3.21 -3.93 7.50
C ALA A 54 3.85 -2.76 6.73
N ILE A 55 3.06 -1.74 6.35
CA ILE A 55 3.58 -0.52 5.72
C ILE A 55 4.59 0.16 6.64
N VAL A 56 4.24 0.32 7.93
CA VAL A 56 5.13 0.91 8.93
C VAL A 56 6.42 0.10 9.08
N ARG A 57 6.32 -1.24 9.17
CA ARG A 57 7.52 -2.11 9.22
C ARG A 57 8.41 -1.96 8.00
N ALA A 58 7.84 -1.95 6.80
CA ALA A 58 8.60 -1.79 5.57
C ALA A 58 9.32 -0.43 5.53
N TYR A 59 8.60 0.65 5.86
CA TYR A 59 9.15 2.00 5.92
C TYR A 59 10.31 2.11 6.92
N VAL A 60 10.09 1.67 8.17
CA VAL A 60 11.11 1.73 9.23
C VAL A 60 12.32 0.85 8.88
N SER A 61 12.09 -0.35 8.34
CA SER A 61 13.14 -1.29 7.91
C SER A 61 14.12 -0.66 6.93
N ILE A 62 13.64 0.17 6.01
CA ILE A 62 14.50 0.87 5.04
C ILE A 62 15.10 2.13 5.66
N VAL A 63 14.26 3.04 6.16
CA VAL A 63 14.68 4.39 6.55
C VAL A 63 15.62 4.41 7.76
N THR A 64 15.49 3.44 8.68
CA THR A 64 16.32 3.38 9.89
C THR A 64 17.54 2.48 9.77
N HIS A 65 17.67 1.73 8.68
CA HIS A 65 18.81 0.84 8.47
C HIS A 65 19.88 1.54 7.63
N PRO A 66 21.19 1.49 8.01
CA PRO A 66 22.22 2.30 7.38
C PRO A 66 22.49 2.00 5.91
N SER A 67 22.14 0.79 5.44
CA SER A 67 22.45 0.33 4.08
C SER A 67 21.29 -0.33 3.34
N ARG A 68 20.14 -0.56 3.99
CA ARG A 68 19.03 -1.30 3.38
C ARG A 68 18.26 -0.34 2.48
N ARG A 69 17.90 -0.80 1.29
CA ARG A 69 17.26 0.01 0.24
C ARG A 69 15.96 -0.60 -0.29
N GLY A 70 15.72 -1.89 -0.03
CA GLY A 70 14.51 -2.57 -0.48
C GLY A 70 14.01 -3.60 0.53
N VAL A 71 12.70 -3.82 0.54
CA VAL A 71 12.07 -4.96 1.22
C VAL A 71 10.77 -5.31 0.50
N MET A 72 10.50 -6.60 0.33
CA MET A 72 9.22 -7.10 -0.18
C MET A 72 8.51 -7.90 0.91
N LEU A 73 7.35 -7.40 1.35
CA LEU A 73 6.47 -8.12 2.24
C LEU A 73 5.37 -8.79 1.41
N VAL A 74 5.24 -10.11 1.53
CA VAL A 74 4.30 -10.93 0.77
C VAL A 74 3.18 -11.44 1.66
N SER A 75 1.99 -11.58 1.09
CA SER A 75 0.84 -12.12 1.82
C SER A 75 1.07 -13.60 2.12
N ARG A 76 1.09 -13.95 3.40
CA ARG A 76 1.18 -15.33 3.88
C ARG A 76 0.07 -15.59 4.88
N ARG A 77 -0.56 -16.74 4.73
CA ARG A 77 -1.53 -17.28 5.69
C ARG A 77 -0.78 -18.07 6.74
N LEU A 78 -0.81 -17.61 7.98
CA LEU A 78 -0.11 -18.22 9.09
C LEU A 78 -1.08 -19.00 9.98
N THR A 79 -0.73 -20.25 10.27
CA THR A 79 -1.48 -21.08 11.22
C THR A 79 -1.40 -20.48 12.63
N ARG A 80 -2.30 -20.90 13.53
CA ARG A 80 -2.30 -20.46 14.94
C ARG A 80 -0.97 -20.73 15.66
N ALA A 81 -0.26 -21.80 15.28
CA ALA A 81 1.04 -22.15 15.86
C ALA A 81 2.19 -21.25 15.35
N GLN A 82 2.05 -20.67 14.16
CA GLN A 82 3.08 -19.83 13.53
C GLN A 82 2.96 -18.34 13.89
N ARG A 83 1.80 -17.90 14.41
CA ARG A 83 1.54 -16.51 14.77
C ARG A 83 1.41 -16.32 16.28
N LYS A 84 1.83 -15.15 16.77
CA LYS A 84 1.60 -14.73 18.16
C LYS A 84 0.09 -14.59 18.43
N ILE A 85 -0.29 -14.77 19.68
CA ILE A 85 -1.67 -14.57 20.13
C ILE A 85 -2.11 -13.13 19.79
N GLY A 86 -3.31 -13.00 19.21
CA GLY A 86 -3.89 -11.70 18.83
C GLY A 86 -3.51 -11.18 17.43
N TYR A 87 -2.53 -11.80 16.75
CA TYR A 87 -2.15 -11.39 15.39
C TYR A 87 -3.13 -11.92 14.35
N ALA A 88 -3.28 -11.27 13.20
CA ALA A 88 -4.13 -11.76 12.11
C ALA A 88 -3.60 -13.08 11.49
N GLU A 89 -4.51 -13.87 10.92
CA GLU A 89 -4.16 -15.09 10.16
C GLU A 89 -3.41 -14.74 8.87
N TRP A 90 -3.92 -13.76 8.13
CA TRP A 90 -3.25 -13.21 6.95
C TRP A 90 -2.35 -12.05 7.38
N GLN A 91 -1.07 -12.17 7.06
CA GLN A 91 -0.08 -11.14 7.34
C GLN A 91 0.78 -10.87 6.11
N LEU A 92 1.36 -9.68 6.07
CA LEU A 92 2.42 -9.30 5.14
C LEU A 92 3.74 -9.42 5.88
N ILE A 93 4.54 -10.42 5.51
CA ILE A 93 5.85 -10.73 6.11
C ILE A 93 6.89 -10.89 5.01
N GLU A 94 8.16 -10.85 5.38
CA GLU A 94 9.29 -10.93 4.46
C GLU A 94 9.17 -12.15 3.54
N GLY A 95 9.22 -11.88 2.24
CA GLY A 95 9.36 -12.90 1.21
C GLY A 95 10.81 -13.27 0.99
N ASP A 96 11.06 -14.08 -0.04
CA ASP A 96 12.40 -14.54 -0.40
C ASP A 96 13.10 -13.61 -1.41
N ALA A 97 12.44 -12.50 -1.78
CA ALA A 97 12.97 -11.51 -2.71
C ALA A 97 14.11 -10.70 -2.09
N SER A 98 15.16 -10.49 -2.89
CA SER A 98 16.28 -9.62 -2.61
C SER A 98 15.89 -8.13 -2.62
N GLU A 99 16.78 -7.28 -2.09
CA GLU A 99 16.59 -5.84 -2.14
C GLU A 99 16.52 -5.31 -3.58
N ASP A 100 17.33 -5.86 -4.48
CA ASP A 100 17.38 -5.45 -5.89
C ASP A 100 16.10 -5.84 -6.64
N GLU A 101 15.50 -6.99 -6.33
CA GLU A 101 14.19 -7.38 -6.86
C GLU A 101 13.09 -6.45 -6.38
N ALA A 102 13.09 -6.08 -5.09
CA ALA A 102 12.13 -5.12 -4.54
C ALA A 102 12.27 -3.73 -5.20
N ILE A 103 13.49 -3.25 -5.40
CA ILE A 103 13.76 -1.97 -6.07
C ILE A 103 13.31 -2.03 -7.53
N SER A 104 13.66 -3.10 -8.25
CA SER A 104 13.28 -3.28 -9.66
C SER A 104 11.76 -3.29 -9.84
N GLU A 105 11.03 -3.92 -8.93
CA GLU A 105 9.57 -3.92 -8.94
C GLU A 105 8.99 -2.52 -8.71
N VAL A 106 9.53 -1.74 -7.76
CA VAL A 106 9.11 -0.35 -7.55
C VAL A 106 9.38 0.50 -8.80
N VAL A 107 10.56 0.39 -9.41
CA VAL A 107 10.91 1.11 -10.65
C VAL A 107 9.95 0.75 -11.78
N ARG A 108 9.62 -0.54 -11.94
CA ARG A 108 8.66 -1.03 -12.93
C ARG A 108 7.27 -0.44 -12.70
N VAL A 109 6.78 -0.48 -11.47
CA VAL A 109 5.47 0.07 -11.09
C VAL A 109 5.40 1.58 -11.32
N LEU A 110 6.44 2.33 -10.92
CA LEU A 110 6.52 3.78 -11.14
C LEU A 110 6.55 4.15 -12.63
N SER A 111 7.22 3.35 -13.46
CA SER A 111 7.32 3.61 -14.90
C SER A 111 5.98 3.44 -15.64
N ASP A 112 5.06 2.65 -15.08
CA ASP A 112 3.73 2.40 -15.65
C ASP A 112 2.61 3.15 -14.91
N ALA A 113 2.94 3.87 -13.82
CA ALA A 113 1.94 4.51 -12.98
C ALA A 113 1.34 5.77 -13.62
N GLU A 114 0.04 5.97 -13.43
CA GLU A 114 -0.68 7.17 -13.87
C GLU A 114 -1.15 7.98 -12.67
N VAL A 115 -1.05 9.32 -12.76
CA VAL A 115 -1.66 10.22 -11.77
C VAL A 115 -3.13 10.44 -12.13
N PRO A 116 -4.08 10.24 -11.20
CA PRO A 116 -5.50 10.45 -11.49
C PRO A 116 -5.80 11.88 -11.94
N ARG A 117 -6.71 12.04 -12.92
CA ARG A 117 -7.03 13.36 -13.50
C ARG A 117 -7.55 14.37 -12.47
N GLY A 118 -8.24 13.92 -11.42
CA GLY A 118 -8.74 14.76 -10.33
C GLY A 118 -7.65 15.29 -9.38
N CYS A 119 -6.40 14.88 -9.59
CA CYS A 119 -5.24 15.33 -8.84
C CYS A 119 -4.35 16.33 -9.58
N LEU A 120 -4.41 16.35 -10.91
CA LEU A 120 -3.57 17.23 -11.70
C LEU A 120 -4.02 18.66 -11.41
N GLY A 121 -3.13 19.47 -10.82
CA GLY A 121 -3.40 20.89 -10.65
C GLY A 121 -3.69 21.53 -12.01
N GLU A 122 -4.46 22.61 -12.03
CA GLU A 122 -4.80 23.38 -13.24
C GLU A 122 -3.57 23.86 -14.05
N ASN A 123 -2.35 23.72 -13.51
CA ASN A 123 -1.10 24.14 -14.15
C ASN A 123 -0.51 23.13 -15.14
N GLU A 124 -0.87 21.84 -15.13
CA GLU A 124 -0.36 20.88 -16.13
C GLU A 124 -1.18 20.85 -17.43
N ALA A 125 -2.36 21.50 -17.45
CA ALA A 125 -3.18 21.64 -18.66
C ALA A 125 -2.71 22.79 -19.59
N ARG A 126 -1.71 23.58 -19.19
CA ARG A 126 -1.21 24.75 -19.95
C ARG A 126 0.09 24.52 -20.73
N GLU A 127 0.74 23.37 -20.59
CA GLU A 127 2.01 23.06 -21.28
C GLU A 127 1.93 21.81 -22.17
N ARG A 128 0.75 21.47 -22.69
CA ARG A 128 0.59 20.49 -23.78
C ARG A 128 -0.04 21.12 -25.01
#